data_AF-A0A6A7M771-F1
#
_entry.id   AF-A0A6A7M771-F1
#
_cell.length_a   1.000
_cell.length_b   1.000
_cell.length_c   1.000
_cell.angle_alpha   90.00
_cell.angle_beta   90.00
_cell.angle_gamma   90.00
#
_symmetry.space_group_name_H-M   'P 1'
#
loop_
_entity.id
_entity.type
_entity.pdbx_description
1 polymer ?
#
loop_
_entity_poly.entity_id
_entity_poly.type
_entity_poly.pdbx_seq_one_letter_code
_entity_poly.pdbx_strand_id
1 'polypeptide(L)'
;MKARHRGPVMPPSRLTIGRPPRQHAGANGVERGRMTKAWRVDVLECRGSSHDVGKQLAEAFLKTTRGRAFARRKERRPFAFSLRNAEAAFKAWAPNIWEELHGFADGLKIPLERAVAEYANGRLRYPPRGCSAVMSAGLYGRNYDYDVRRYDRILVAVQPKGVHASIGFSDRFTGRVDGMNEHGLCVGLHQVSEAAARPGLVCILIVRIVLDQCATTRETVALLRRIPHGLSFNYSLMDAGGSAAVVEASPAAVVVREGGQLGCSNHFLSPAQQAFNRRNPGSYRRLPALEKFASEQLAADRLFKALNDSLSPVFDHRYSAGSGTLHTIVCTPAERRIQIGVGGDATPSSIDFGSWVRGRPLGLEALTGQLGGTAKPFDPGGRRVIAKSGGGAGKVFIGTPLDNALFKDLTLANASFANVSLAGARFDDIDFSNTVITSNCNFNGMQIAGVGVKELLAVYARHRRGEQA
;
A
#
# COMPACT_ATOMS: atom_id res chain seq x y z
N MET A 1 -1.37 -90.85 -6.81
CA MET A 1 -2.84 -90.63 -6.93
C MET A 1 -3.53 -90.88 -5.60
N LYS A 2 -4.16 -89.85 -4.99
CA LYS A 2 -5.36 -89.88 -4.10
C LYS A 2 -5.43 -88.62 -3.21
N ALA A 3 -6.64 -88.05 -3.10
CA ALA A 3 -7.17 -86.98 -2.21
C ALA A 3 -7.93 -85.95 -3.09
N ARG A 4 -9.24 -86.03 -3.36
CA ARG A 4 -10.48 -86.10 -2.53
C ARG A 4 -10.80 -84.84 -1.69
N HIS A 5 -11.99 -84.28 -1.96
CA HIS A 5 -12.63 -83.13 -1.32
C HIS A 5 -12.91 -83.28 0.19
N ARG A 6 -13.08 -82.13 0.87
CA ARG A 6 -14.33 -81.69 1.57
C ARG A 6 -14.19 -80.23 2.06
N GLY A 7 -15.30 -79.48 2.13
CA GLY A 7 -15.43 -78.26 2.97
C GLY A 7 -15.97 -78.59 4.38
N PRO A 8 -16.50 -77.64 5.20
CA PRO A 8 -16.79 -76.22 4.93
C PRO A 8 -16.45 -75.17 6.07
N VAL A 9 -16.44 -73.87 5.73
CA VAL A 9 -17.13 -72.68 6.35
C VAL A 9 -17.47 -72.69 7.89
N MET A 10 -17.22 -71.68 8.76
CA MET A 10 -16.74 -70.27 8.59
C MET A 10 -15.65 -69.73 9.62
N PRO A 11 -15.88 -69.02 10.77
CA PRO A 11 -15.01 -67.86 11.11
C PRO A 11 -14.48 -67.71 12.56
N PRO A 12 -13.60 -66.73 12.83
CA PRO A 12 -13.51 -66.10 14.15
C PRO A 12 -13.39 -64.55 14.16
N SER A 13 -13.51 -63.99 15.37
CA SER A 13 -13.69 -62.56 15.70
C SER A 13 -12.42 -61.87 16.27
N ARG A 14 -12.54 -60.56 16.57
CA ARG A 14 -11.46 -59.65 17.02
C ARG A 14 -10.85 -60.00 18.39
N LEU A 15 -9.58 -59.64 18.59
CA LEU A 15 -9.06 -59.12 19.86
C LEU A 15 -7.83 -58.19 19.65
N THR A 16 -7.72 -57.15 20.47
CA THR A 16 -6.72 -56.07 20.39
C THR A 16 -5.61 -56.23 21.42
N ILE A 17 -4.36 -55.88 21.06
CA ILE A 17 -3.22 -55.75 22.00
C ILE A 17 -2.50 -54.41 21.74
N GLY A 18 -2.14 -53.71 22.82
CA GLY A 18 -1.69 -52.30 22.78
C GLY A 18 -0.21 -52.06 22.47
N ARG A 19 0.15 -50.78 22.32
CA ARG A 19 1.54 -50.28 22.16
C ARG A 19 2.03 -49.59 23.45
N PRO A 20 3.33 -49.68 23.78
CA PRO A 20 3.92 -49.00 24.93
C PRO A 20 4.15 -47.49 24.67
N PRO A 21 4.30 -46.66 25.73
CA PRO A 21 4.41 -45.21 25.61
C PRO A 21 5.80 -44.76 25.13
N ARG A 22 5.85 -43.65 24.36
CA ARG A 22 7.09 -42.94 24.04
C ARG A 22 7.35 -41.83 25.07
N GLN A 23 8.57 -41.80 25.60
CA GLN A 23 9.05 -40.72 26.47
C GLN A 23 9.28 -39.43 25.68
N HIS A 24 9.18 -38.29 26.38
CA HIS A 24 9.50 -36.98 25.83
C HIS A 24 11.01 -36.78 25.63
N ALA A 25 11.39 -36.22 24.49
CA ALA A 25 12.63 -35.46 24.32
C ALA A 25 12.26 -34.09 23.75
N GLY A 26 12.76 -33.02 24.36
CA GLY A 26 12.36 -31.65 24.03
C GLY A 26 12.88 -31.21 22.67
N ALA A 27 12.05 -30.44 21.94
CA ALA A 27 12.49 -29.69 20.77
C ALA A 27 12.40 -28.19 21.10
N ASN A 28 13.54 -27.50 21.12
CA ASN A 28 13.62 -26.05 21.12
C ASN A 28 13.08 -25.51 19.79
N GLY A 29 11.76 -25.42 19.68
CA GLY A 29 11.09 -24.74 18.59
C GLY A 29 11.10 -23.24 18.82
N VAL A 30 12.06 -22.54 18.22
CA VAL A 30 11.93 -21.09 18.03
C VAL A 30 10.65 -20.86 17.25
N GLU A 31 9.64 -20.24 17.87
CA GLU A 31 8.42 -19.82 17.18
C GLU A 31 8.80 -18.78 16.12
N ARG A 32 9.03 -19.25 14.89
CA ARG A 32 9.06 -18.38 13.71
C ARG A 32 7.69 -17.71 13.64
N GLY A 33 7.67 -16.40 13.89
CA GLY A 33 6.47 -15.57 13.83
C GLY A 33 5.63 -15.93 12.62
N ARG A 34 4.34 -16.19 12.86
CA ARG A 34 3.46 -16.96 11.96
C ARG A 34 3.10 -16.14 10.71
N MET A 35 4.04 -16.09 9.77
CA MET A 35 3.88 -15.49 8.43
C MET A 35 2.59 -16.02 7.80
N THR A 36 1.78 -15.12 7.25
CA THR A 36 0.53 -15.50 6.61
C THR A 36 0.83 -16.05 5.20
N LYS A 37 -0.22 -16.41 4.44
CA LYS A 37 0.00 -16.84 3.06
C LYS A 37 0.68 -15.72 2.25
N ALA A 38 1.83 -16.04 1.65
CA ALA A 38 2.62 -15.09 0.88
C ALA A 38 1.77 -14.37 -0.20
N TRP A 39 1.87 -13.06 -0.22
CA TRP A 39 1.17 -12.21 -1.18
C TRP A 39 1.96 -12.14 -2.48
N ARG A 40 1.41 -12.74 -3.54
CA ARG A 40 2.00 -12.75 -4.88
C ARG A 40 1.50 -11.57 -5.71
N VAL A 41 2.44 -10.91 -6.40
CA VAL A 41 2.21 -9.98 -7.51
C VAL A 41 2.79 -10.64 -8.76
N ASP A 42 1.99 -10.75 -9.82
CA ASP A 42 2.47 -11.31 -11.08
C ASP A 42 3.28 -10.25 -11.87
N VAL A 43 4.31 -10.67 -12.58
CA VAL A 43 5.15 -9.80 -13.42
C VAL A 43 4.88 -10.12 -14.89
N LEU A 44 4.58 -9.09 -15.68
CA LEU A 44 4.29 -9.21 -17.12
C LEU A 44 5.29 -8.41 -17.95
N GLU A 45 5.70 -8.98 -19.08
CA GLU A 45 6.53 -8.33 -20.09
C GLU A 45 5.75 -8.32 -21.42
N CYS A 46 5.65 -7.17 -22.08
CA CYS A 46 4.94 -7.03 -23.35
C CYS A 46 5.72 -6.14 -24.32
N ARG A 47 5.86 -6.54 -25.58
CA ARG A 47 6.59 -5.79 -26.63
C ARG A 47 5.87 -5.89 -27.98
N GLY A 48 6.10 -4.92 -28.87
CA GLY A 48 5.57 -4.97 -30.25
C GLY A 48 4.91 -3.65 -30.65
N SER A 49 3.88 -3.69 -31.48
CA SER A 49 2.96 -2.56 -31.60
C SER A 49 2.16 -2.37 -30.31
N SER A 50 1.48 -1.23 -30.15
CA SER A 50 0.57 -1.03 -29.01
C SER A 50 -0.58 -2.03 -28.98
N HIS A 51 -1.07 -2.46 -30.16
CA HIS A 51 -2.04 -3.55 -30.29
C HIS A 51 -1.47 -4.88 -29.78
N ASP A 52 -0.25 -5.24 -30.18
CA ASP A 52 0.43 -6.45 -29.67
C ASP A 52 0.56 -6.42 -28.16
N VAL A 53 0.91 -5.27 -27.57
CA VAL A 53 0.99 -5.08 -26.12
C VAL A 53 -0.38 -5.30 -25.46
N GLY A 54 -1.44 -4.70 -26.00
CA GLY A 54 -2.81 -4.91 -25.51
C GLY A 54 -3.22 -6.38 -25.53
N LYS A 55 -2.93 -7.07 -26.64
CA LYS A 55 -3.23 -8.50 -26.80
C LYS A 55 -2.46 -9.37 -25.81
N GLN A 56 -1.16 -9.14 -25.65
CA GLN A 56 -0.33 -9.85 -24.66
C GLN A 56 -0.82 -9.64 -23.23
N LEU A 57 -1.22 -8.41 -22.86
CA LEU A 57 -1.77 -8.10 -21.54
C LEU A 57 -3.09 -8.83 -21.28
N ALA A 58 -3.97 -8.91 -22.28
CA ALA A 58 -5.23 -9.66 -22.18
C ALA A 58 -4.99 -11.16 -22.03
N GLU A 59 -4.16 -11.76 -22.89
CA GLU A 59 -3.81 -13.19 -22.85
C GLU A 59 -3.11 -13.58 -21.53
N ALA A 60 -2.25 -12.70 -21.00
CA ALA A 60 -1.63 -12.87 -19.70
C ALA A 60 -2.63 -12.74 -18.55
N PHE A 61 -3.52 -11.73 -18.60
CA PHE A 61 -4.57 -11.56 -17.59
C PHE A 61 -5.47 -12.80 -17.48
N LEU A 62 -5.86 -13.41 -18.61
CA LEU A 62 -6.68 -14.63 -18.64
C LEU A 62 -6.03 -15.82 -17.90
N LYS A 63 -4.69 -15.87 -17.80
CA LYS A 63 -3.94 -16.87 -17.03
C LYS A 63 -3.98 -16.64 -15.51
N THR A 64 -4.39 -15.45 -15.06
CA THR A 64 -4.57 -15.15 -13.62
C THR A 64 -5.87 -15.75 -13.06
N THR A 65 -5.97 -15.87 -11.73
CA THR A 65 -7.22 -16.30 -11.07
C THR A 65 -8.39 -15.33 -11.31
N ARG A 66 -8.12 -14.04 -11.51
CA ARG A 66 -9.16 -13.06 -11.86
C ARG A 66 -9.58 -13.18 -13.33
N GLY A 67 -8.65 -13.45 -14.23
CA GLY A 67 -8.92 -13.68 -15.64
C GLY A 67 -9.75 -14.93 -15.89
N ARG A 68 -9.46 -16.05 -15.23
CA ARG A 68 -10.31 -17.25 -15.28
C ARG A 68 -11.77 -17.00 -14.87
N ALA A 69 -12.02 -16.04 -13.98
CA ALA A 69 -13.38 -15.64 -13.59
C ALA A 69 -14.04 -14.65 -14.57
N PHE A 70 -13.28 -14.01 -15.46
CA PHE A 70 -13.76 -12.97 -16.38
C PHE A 70 -14.86 -13.49 -17.33
N ALA A 71 -14.73 -14.71 -17.86
CA ALA A 71 -15.72 -15.31 -18.77
C ALA A 71 -17.14 -15.42 -18.15
N ARG A 72 -17.26 -15.45 -16.82
CA ARG A 72 -18.54 -15.52 -16.09
C ARG A 72 -19.00 -14.15 -15.56
N ARG A 73 -18.23 -13.08 -15.80
CA ARG A 73 -18.50 -11.73 -15.29
C ARG A 73 -19.40 -10.98 -16.26
N LYS A 74 -20.58 -10.58 -15.79
CA LYS A 74 -21.45 -9.61 -16.47
C LYS A 74 -20.69 -8.31 -16.75
N GLU A 75 -20.87 -7.78 -17.95
CA GLU A 75 -20.37 -6.47 -18.38
C GLU A 75 -20.77 -5.37 -17.39
N ARG A 76 -19.91 -4.37 -17.23
CA ARG A 76 -20.18 -3.18 -16.41
C ARG A 76 -19.93 -1.92 -17.22
N ARG A 77 -21.00 -1.28 -17.68
CA ARG A 77 -20.93 0.05 -18.29
C ARG A 77 -20.95 1.13 -17.21
N PRO A 78 -19.99 2.08 -17.19
CA PRO A 78 -20.08 3.28 -16.37
C PRO A 78 -21.33 4.10 -16.71
N PHE A 79 -21.89 4.80 -15.71
CA PHE A 79 -22.98 5.76 -15.95
C PHE A 79 -22.52 6.87 -16.91
N ALA A 80 -23.36 7.18 -17.90
CA ALA A 80 -23.05 8.13 -18.98
C ALA A 80 -21.75 7.82 -19.75
N PHE A 81 -21.42 6.53 -19.92
CA PHE A 81 -20.38 6.09 -20.85
C PHE A 81 -20.71 6.50 -22.30
N SER A 82 -19.68 6.90 -23.06
CA SER A 82 -19.77 7.18 -24.49
C SER A 82 -18.47 6.75 -25.16
N LEU A 83 -18.56 5.78 -26.07
CA LEU A 83 -17.42 5.27 -26.84
C LEU A 83 -16.76 6.40 -27.65
N ARG A 84 -17.57 7.23 -28.33
CA ARG A 84 -17.11 8.39 -29.11
C ARG A 84 -16.31 9.39 -28.26
N ASN A 85 -16.75 9.65 -27.02
CA ASN A 85 -16.05 10.58 -26.13
C ASN A 85 -14.74 9.98 -25.59
N ALA A 86 -14.71 8.66 -25.35
CA ALA A 86 -13.49 7.96 -24.97
C ALA A 86 -12.48 7.97 -26.14
N GLU A 87 -12.91 7.58 -27.34
CA GLU A 87 -12.10 7.60 -28.56
C GLU A 87 -11.49 8.98 -28.82
N ALA A 88 -12.30 10.05 -28.77
CA ALA A 88 -11.82 11.42 -28.96
C ALA A 88 -10.77 11.81 -27.90
N ALA A 89 -10.96 11.42 -26.63
CA ALA A 89 -9.99 11.68 -25.57
C ALA A 89 -8.68 10.91 -25.76
N PHE A 90 -8.72 9.63 -26.16
CA PHE A 90 -7.50 8.88 -26.45
C PHE A 90 -6.80 9.38 -27.70
N LYS A 91 -7.52 9.67 -28.80
CA LYS A 91 -6.90 10.22 -30.02
C LYS A 91 -6.19 11.56 -29.77
N ALA A 92 -6.68 12.37 -28.84
CA ALA A 92 -6.06 13.64 -28.46
C ALA A 92 -4.84 13.50 -27.52
N TRP A 93 -4.83 12.52 -26.62
CA TRP A 93 -3.85 12.47 -25.50
C TRP A 93 -3.03 11.19 -25.38
N ALA A 94 -3.47 10.08 -25.98
CA ALA A 94 -2.94 8.74 -25.79
C ALA A 94 -3.32 7.78 -26.95
N PRO A 95 -2.99 8.11 -28.21
CA PRO A 95 -3.41 7.29 -29.36
C PRO A 95 -2.82 5.87 -29.29
N ASN A 96 -1.64 5.70 -28.70
CA ASN A 96 -1.06 4.39 -28.43
C ASN A 96 -1.93 3.53 -27.48
N ILE A 97 -2.58 4.13 -26.47
CA ILE A 97 -3.44 3.41 -25.53
C ILE A 97 -4.81 3.10 -26.15
N TRP A 98 -5.26 3.85 -27.16
CA TRP A 98 -6.40 3.46 -27.99
C TRP A 98 -6.13 2.14 -28.71
N GLU A 99 -4.98 2.03 -29.38
CA GLU A 99 -4.55 0.79 -30.06
C GLU A 99 -4.31 -0.36 -29.05
N GLU A 100 -3.80 -0.06 -27.85
CA GLU A 100 -3.72 -1.03 -26.74
C GLU A 100 -5.12 -1.55 -26.34
N LEU A 101 -6.16 -0.71 -26.34
CA LEU A 101 -7.54 -1.13 -26.06
C LEU A 101 -8.14 -2.02 -27.16
N HIS A 102 -7.79 -1.81 -28.43
CA HIS A 102 -8.16 -2.75 -29.52
C HIS A 102 -7.50 -4.11 -29.32
N GLY A 103 -6.18 -4.15 -29.13
CA GLY A 103 -5.47 -5.40 -28.87
C GLY A 103 -5.98 -6.12 -27.61
N PHE A 104 -6.31 -5.37 -26.56
CA PHE A 104 -6.89 -5.92 -25.33
C PHE A 104 -8.30 -6.48 -25.56
N ALA A 105 -9.11 -5.86 -26.41
CA ALA A 105 -10.42 -6.38 -26.82
C ALA A 105 -10.29 -7.71 -27.57
N ASP A 106 -9.37 -7.78 -28.54
CA ASP A 106 -9.08 -8.98 -29.33
C ASP A 106 -8.56 -10.13 -28.47
N GLY A 107 -7.58 -9.87 -27.59
CA GLY A 107 -7.02 -10.87 -26.68
C GLY A 107 -8.04 -11.39 -25.65
N LEU A 108 -8.98 -10.54 -25.21
CA LEU A 108 -10.10 -10.96 -24.36
C LEU A 108 -11.27 -11.58 -25.14
N LYS A 109 -11.27 -11.48 -26.48
CA LYS A 109 -12.38 -11.88 -27.37
C LYS A 109 -13.71 -11.23 -26.98
N ILE A 110 -13.69 -9.91 -26.77
CA ILE A 110 -14.86 -9.08 -26.45
C ILE A 110 -15.00 -7.91 -27.44
N PRO A 111 -16.20 -7.34 -27.61
CA PRO A 111 -16.37 -6.11 -28.39
C PRO A 111 -15.52 -4.96 -27.82
N LEU A 112 -14.92 -4.15 -28.71
CA LEU A 112 -14.16 -2.96 -28.33
C LEU A 112 -14.93 -2.05 -27.36
N GLU A 113 -16.24 -1.84 -27.59
CA GLU A 113 -17.07 -1.01 -26.72
C GLU A 113 -17.02 -1.48 -25.25
N ARG A 114 -17.04 -2.80 -25.01
CA ARG A 114 -16.91 -3.36 -23.67
C ARG A 114 -15.51 -3.18 -23.10
N ALA A 115 -14.47 -3.39 -23.91
CA ALA A 115 -13.08 -3.18 -23.48
C ALA A 115 -12.87 -1.71 -23.06
N VAL A 116 -13.32 -0.77 -23.87
CA VAL A 116 -13.28 0.67 -23.55
C VAL A 116 -14.14 0.96 -22.31
N ALA A 117 -15.37 0.44 -22.20
CA ALA A 117 -16.22 0.70 -21.03
C ALA A 117 -15.62 0.22 -19.70
N GLU A 118 -14.90 -0.92 -19.68
CA GLU A 118 -14.31 -1.49 -18.46
C GLU A 118 -12.85 -1.01 -18.20
N TYR A 119 -12.09 -0.63 -19.24
CA TYR A 119 -10.62 -0.43 -19.18
C TYR A 119 -10.10 0.89 -19.78
N ALA A 120 -10.95 1.75 -20.36
CA ALA A 120 -10.56 3.13 -20.70
C ALA A 120 -10.28 4.00 -19.46
N ASN A 121 -10.76 3.56 -18.29
CA ASN A 121 -10.63 4.26 -17.01
C ASN A 121 -11.28 5.66 -16.96
N GLY A 122 -12.12 6.00 -17.95
CA GLY A 122 -12.88 7.25 -17.99
C GLY A 122 -13.79 7.41 -16.77
N ARG A 123 -13.75 8.60 -16.15
CA ARG A 123 -14.66 9.03 -15.05
C ARG A 123 -14.67 8.11 -13.81
N LEU A 124 -13.57 7.39 -13.53
CA LEU A 124 -13.45 6.62 -12.29
C LEU A 124 -13.41 7.53 -11.06
N ARG A 125 -14.18 7.16 -10.02
CA ARG A 125 -14.00 7.64 -8.64
C ARG A 125 -13.10 6.68 -7.87
N TYR A 126 -12.21 7.23 -7.04
CA TYR A 126 -11.22 6.49 -6.26
C TYR A 126 -11.51 6.59 -4.76
N PRO A 127 -11.58 5.45 -4.04
CA PRO A 127 -11.63 5.49 -2.59
C PRO A 127 -10.34 6.14 -2.06
N PRO A 128 -10.42 6.88 -0.93
CA PRO A 128 -9.29 7.55 -0.31
C PRO A 128 -8.02 6.69 -0.21
N ARG A 129 -6.96 7.10 -0.91
CA ARG A 129 -5.64 6.43 -0.91
C ARG A 129 -4.68 7.02 0.11
N GLY A 130 -3.69 6.22 0.51
CA GLY A 130 -2.44 6.67 1.11
C GLY A 130 -1.29 6.46 0.10
N CYS A 131 -0.38 7.42 -0.03
CA CYS A 131 0.84 7.27 -0.80
C CYS A 131 1.93 8.12 -0.14
N SER A 132 3.15 7.61 -0.07
CA SER A 132 4.33 8.31 0.48
C SER A 132 5.41 8.31 -0.59
N ALA A 133 6.06 9.43 -0.90
CA ALA A 133 7.25 9.44 -1.74
C ALA A 133 8.33 10.40 -1.24
N VAL A 134 9.57 10.09 -1.62
CA VAL A 134 10.80 10.82 -1.34
C VAL A 134 11.59 10.92 -2.64
N MET A 135 12.05 12.13 -2.97
CA MET A 135 12.98 12.36 -4.07
C MET A 135 14.20 13.10 -3.52
N SER A 136 15.37 12.47 -3.57
CA SER A 136 16.62 13.03 -3.04
C SER A 136 17.82 12.26 -3.58
N ALA A 137 18.99 12.90 -3.67
CA ALA A 137 20.27 12.27 -4.06
C ALA A 137 20.20 11.42 -5.35
N GLY A 138 19.41 11.84 -6.35
CA GLY A 138 19.21 11.10 -7.60
C GLY A 138 18.35 9.82 -7.49
N LEU A 139 17.72 9.59 -6.34
CA LEU A 139 16.83 8.45 -6.07
C LEU A 139 15.36 8.86 -6.01
N TYR A 140 14.49 7.92 -6.39
CA TYR A 140 13.03 8.06 -6.27
C TYR A 140 12.47 6.91 -5.42
N GLY A 141 11.97 7.19 -4.22
CA GLY A 141 11.35 6.20 -3.34
C GLY A 141 9.85 6.42 -3.18
N ARG A 142 9.04 5.35 -3.20
CA ARG A 142 7.59 5.44 -2.98
C ARG A 142 6.99 4.22 -2.28
N ASN A 143 6.11 4.45 -1.30
CA ASN A 143 5.07 3.52 -0.85
C ASN A 143 3.73 3.84 -1.52
N TYR A 144 3.00 2.77 -1.86
CA TYR A 144 1.66 2.86 -2.39
C TYR A 144 0.66 2.11 -1.48
N ASP A 145 -0.24 2.86 -0.84
CA ASP A 145 -1.20 2.35 0.14
C ASP A 145 -2.63 2.34 -0.44
N TYR A 146 -3.24 1.15 -0.53
CA TYR A 146 -4.55 1.02 -1.17
C TYR A 146 -5.37 -0.17 -0.67
N ASP A 147 -6.63 -0.26 -1.12
CA ASP A 147 -7.53 -1.38 -0.84
C ASP A 147 -7.00 -2.65 -1.54
N VAL A 148 -6.51 -3.58 -0.73
CA VAL A 148 -6.02 -4.91 -1.12
C VAL A 148 -6.97 -5.64 -2.08
N ARG A 149 -8.29 -5.45 -1.93
CA ARG A 149 -9.31 -6.10 -2.77
C ARG A 149 -9.38 -5.50 -4.18
N ARG A 150 -9.01 -4.22 -4.31
CA ARG A 150 -9.06 -3.43 -5.56
C ARG A 150 -7.73 -3.40 -6.31
N TYR A 151 -6.62 -3.67 -5.64
CA TYR A 151 -5.29 -3.74 -6.25
C TYR A 151 -5.19 -4.84 -7.31
N ASP A 152 -4.61 -4.55 -8.48
CA ASP A 152 -4.45 -5.51 -9.57
C ASP A 152 -3.51 -6.66 -9.23
N ARG A 153 -2.42 -6.36 -8.49
CA ARG A 153 -1.26 -7.24 -8.24
C ARG A 153 -0.51 -7.63 -9.51
N ILE A 154 -0.31 -6.65 -10.39
CA ILE A 154 0.45 -6.83 -11.63
C ILE A 154 1.50 -5.73 -11.70
N LEU A 155 2.78 -6.12 -11.68
CA LEU A 155 3.88 -5.30 -12.18
C LEU A 155 4.01 -5.59 -13.68
N VAL A 156 4.20 -4.56 -14.50
CA VAL A 156 4.17 -4.74 -15.95
C VAL A 156 5.20 -3.83 -16.62
N ALA A 157 6.02 -4.43 -17.49
CA ALA A 157 6.93 -3.76 -18.39
C ALA A 157 6.38 -3.82 -19.82
N VAL A 158 6.27 -2.66 -20.48
CA VAL A 158 5.73 -2.49 -21.85
C VAL A 158 6.75 -1.80 -22.74
N GLN A 159 6.94 -2.29 -23.97
CA GLN A 159 7.74 -1.65 -25.01
C GLN A 159 6.94 -1.63 -26.33
N PRO A 160 5.90 -0.79 -26.42
CA PRO A 160 5.21 -0.49 -27.67
C PRO A 160 6.12 0.31 -28.62
N LYS A 161 5.98 0.09 -29.93
CA LYS A 161 6.64 0.91 -30.96
C LYS A 161 6.05 2.34 -30.98
N GLY A 162 6.93 3.33 -31.11
CA GLY A 162 6.56 4.74 -31.35
C GLY A 162 6.27 5.58 -30.10
N VAL A 163 6.30 4.99 -28.91
CA VAL A 163 6.26 5.69 -27.61
C VAL A 163 7.26 5.01 -26.66
N HIS A 164 7.50 5.58 -25.48
CA HIS A 164 8.55 5.10 -24.59
C HIS A 164 8.24 3.75 -23.94
N ALA A 165 9.27 2.92 -23.78
CA ALA A 165 9.17 1.73 -22.97
C ALA A 165 9.06 2.10 -21.47
N SER A 166 8.20 1.43 -20.71
CA SER A 166 8.01 1.72 -19.28
C SER A 166 7.71 0.48 -18.44
N ILE A 167 8.09 0.52 -17.16
CA ILE A 167 7.76 -0.47 -16.14
C ILE A 167 7.06 0.21 -14.97
N GLY A 168 5.99 -0.40 -14.45
CA GLY A 168 5.26 0.15 -13.31
C GLY A 168 4.10 -0.74 -12.87
N PHE A 169 3.52 -0.45 -11.71
CA PHE A 169 2.38 -1.21 -11.22
C PHE A 169 1.08 -0.82 -11.93
N SER A 170 0.33 -1.83 -12.37
CA SER A 170 -0.97 -1.67 -13.04
C SER A 170 -2.07 -1.20 -12.08
N ASP A 171 -2.95 -0.36 -12.59
CA ASP A 171 -4.33 -0.23 -12.12
C ASP A 171 -5.24 -0.24 -13.36
N ARG A 172 -6.15 -1.22 -13.44
CA ARG A 172 -7.04 -1.46 -14.59
C ARG A 172 -6.33 -1.66 -15.94
N PHE A 173 -5.18 -2.33 -15.94
CA PHE A 173 -4.35 -2.70 -17.09
C PHE A 173 -3.73 -1.54 -17.87
N THR A 174 -4.53 -0.64 -18.44
CA THR A 174 -4.03 0.50 -19.22
C THR A 174 -3.41 1.58 -18.33
N GLY A 175 -3.87 1.70 -17.07
CA GLY A 175 -3.37 2.67 -16.11
C GLY A 175 -2.12 2.21 -15.35
N ARG A 176 -1.35 3.19 -14.85
CA ARG A 176 -0.20 2.99 -13.96
C ARG A 176 -0.37 3.81 -12.69
N VAL A 177 0.13 3.30 -11.56
CA VAL A 177 0.07 4.03 -10.28
C VAL A 177 1.40 4.69 -9.93
N ASP A 178 2.46 4.10 -10.44
CA ASP A 178 3.84 4.57 -10.51
C ASP A 178 4.53 3.92 -11.71
N GLY A 179 5.76 4.32 -11.96
CA GLY A 179 6.69 3.58 -12.80
C GLY A 179 7.99 4.34 -13.05
N MET A 180 8.81 3.74 -13.90
CA MET A 180 9.97 4.36 -14.54
C MET A 180 9.94 4.02 -16.03
N ASN A 181 10.34 4.97 -16.89
CA ASN A 181 10.48 4.71 -18.33
C ASN A 181 11.94 4.57 -18.79
N GLU A 182 12.13 4.30 -20.08
CA GLU A 182 13.45 3.99 -20.66
C GLU A 182 14.47 5.11 -20.53
N HIS A 183 14.03 6.36 -20.33
CA HIS A 183 14.88 7.53 -20.09
C HIS A 183 15.29 7.68 -18.62
N GLY A 184 14.69 6.90 -17.71
CA GLY A 184 14.89 6.99 -16.28
C GLY A 184 13.91 7.94 -15.57
N LEU A 185 12.93 8.52 -16.28
CA LEU A 185 11.87 9.32 -15.65
C LEU A 185 11.01 8.43 -14.75
N CYS A 186 11.01 8.73 -13.46
CA CYS A 186 10.16 8.13 -12.44
C CYS A 186 8.97 9.04 -12.11
N VAL A 187 7.80 8.43 -11.94
CA VAL A 187 6.55 9.14 -11.57
C VAL A 187 5.70 8.30 -10.63
N GLY A 188 4.93 8.97 -9.76
CA GLY A 188 3.90 8.34 -8.93
C GLY A 188 2.81 9.32 -8.50
N LEU A 189 1.56 8.85 -8.47
CA LEU A 189 0.37 9.66 -8.13
C LEU A 189 0.04 9.63 -6.64
N HIS A 190 -0.49 10.71 -6.07
CA HIS A 190 -0.93 10.76 -4.67
C HIS A 190 -2.30 11.45 -4.60
N GLN A 191 -3.36 10.72 -4.21
CA GLN A 191 -4.72 11.28 -4.23
C GLN A 191 -4.91 12.35 -3.16
N VAL A 192 -5.18 13.58 -3.60
CA VAL A 192 -5.50 14.71 -2.72
C VAL A 192 -6.98 14.77 -2.43
N SER A 193 -7.85 14.91 -3.45
CA SER A 193 -9.29 15.08 -3.22
C SER A 193 -10.15 14.74 -4.45
N GLU A 194 -11.41 14.38 -4.19
CA GLU A 194 -12.44 14.16 -5.22
C GLU A 194 -13.54 15.24 -5.20
N ALA A 195 -13.50 16.19 -4.26
CA ALA A 195 -14.59 17.13 -4.05
C ALA A 195 -14.84 18.05 -5.26
N ALA A 196 -13.78 18.51 -5.90
CA ALA A 196 -13.83 19.43 -7.04
C ALA A 196 -13.66 18.68 -8.39
N ALA A 197 -14.45 17.64 -8.63
CA ALA A 197 -14.38 16.85 -9.85
C ALA A 197 -14.88 17.60 -11.10
N ARG A 198 -14.21 17.42 -12.25
CA ARG A 198 -14.63 17.93 -13.57
C ARG A 198 -14.43 16.88 -14.67
N PRO A 199 -15.00 17.04 -15.87
CA PRO A 199 -14.63 16.22 -17.03
C PRO A 199 -13.13 16.35 -17.32
N GLY A 200 -12.42 15.22 -17.36
CA GLY A 200 -10.98 15.18 -17.59
C GLY A 200 -10.46 13.74 -17.63
N LEU A 201 -9.16 13.61 -17.91
CA LEU A 201 -8.45 12.35 -17.81
C LEU A 201 -8.28 11.92 -16.34
N VAL A 202 -8.14 10.61 -16.18
CA VAL A 202 -8.03 9.95 -14.89
C VAL A 202 -6.55 9.81 -14.49
N CYS A 203 -6.22 9.97 -13.21
CA CYS A 203 -4.82 10.02 -12.75
C CYS A 203 -3.95 8.83 -13.16
N ILE A 204 -4.47 7.59 -13.14
CA ILE A 204 -3.71 6.39 -13.56
C ILE A 204 -3.39 6.37 -15.06
N LEU A 205 -4.25 6.99 -15.88
CA LEU A 205 -4.02 7.16 -17.31
C LEU A 205 -3.05 8.30 -17.55
N ILE A 206 -3.11 9.37 -16.77
CA ILE A 206 -2.16 10.48 -16.80
C ILE A 206 -0.73 9.99 -16.47
N VAL A 207 -0.56 9.14 -15.45
CA VAL A 207 0.75 8.53 -15.15
C VAL A 207 1.24 7.64 -16.31
N ARG A 208 0.36 6.85 -16.94
CA ARG A 208 0.75 6.07 -18.13
C ARG A 208 1.16 6.97 -19.29
N ILE A 209 0.40 8.03 -19.57
CA ILE A 209 0.70 9.03 -20.61
C ILE A 209 2.08 9.68 -20.38
N VAL A 210 2.38 10.07 -19.14
CA VAL A 210 3.70 10.63 -18.76
C VAL A 210 4.81 9.62 -19.02
N LEU A 211 4.64 8.37 -18.60
CA LEU A 211 5.63 7.31 -18.82
C LEU A 211 5.86 7.02 -20.31
N ASP A 212 4.79 7.05 -21.12
CA ASP A 212 4.85 6.77 -22.55
C ASP A 212 5.39 7.99 -23.38
N GLN A 213 5.28 9.24 -22.91
CA GLN A 213 5.50 10.45 -23.74
C GLN A 213 6.55 11.46 -23.23
N CYS A 214 7.09 11.32 -22.02
CA CYS A 214 8.05 12.29 -21.46
C CYS A 214 9.38 11.61 -21.07
N ALA A 215 10.51 12.21 -21.44
CA ALA A 215 11.83 11.76 -21.02
C ALA A 215 12.32 12.45 -19.74
N THR A 216 11.79 13.64 -19.41
CA THR A 216 12.29 14.50 -18.32
C THR A 216 11.19 15.01 -17.39
N THR A 217 11.58 15.46 -16.19
CA THR A 217 10.68 16.14 -15.24
C THR A 217 10.11 17.42 -15.87
N ARG A 218 10.91 18.15 -16.66
CA ARG A 218 10.50 19.37 -17.38
C ARG A 218 9.39 19.11 -18.41
N GLU A 219 9.55 18.09 -19.25
CA GLU A 219 8.51 17.69 -20.22
C GLU A 219 7.24 17.25 -19.50
N THR A 220 7.38 16.50 -18.41
CA THR A 220 6.26 16.06 -17.59
C THR A 220 5.48 17.24 -17.01
N VAL A 221 6.16 18.24 -16.45
CA VAL A 221 5.54 19.49 -15.99
C VAL A 221 4.80 20.21 -17.11
N ALA A 222 5.41 20.33 -18.30
CA ALA A 222 4.79 20.96 -19.46
C ALA A 222 3.54 20.21 -19.95
N LEU A 223 3.55 18.87 -19.92
CA LEU A 223 2.41 18.03 -20.28
C LEU A 223 1.28 18.12 -19.24
N LEU A 224 1.61 18.01 -17.94
CA LEU A 224 0.64 18.09 -16.85
C LEU A 224 -0.03 19.46 -16.76
N ARG A 225 0.60 20.55 -17.20
CA ARG A 225 -0.05 21.87 -17.32
C ARG A 225 -1.11 21.95 -18.43
N ARG A 226 -1.08 21.07 -19.45
CA ARG A 226 -2.05 21.05 -20.56
C ARG A 226 -3.13 19.98 -20.41
N ILE A 227 -2.81 18.86 -19.78
CA ILE A 227 -3.75 17.75 -19.59
C ILE A 227 -4.97 18.19 -18.77
N PRO A 228 -6.21 17.83 -19.18
CA PRO A 228 -7.40 18.10 -18.39
C PRO A 228 -7.48 17.13 -17.20
N HIS A 229 -7.13 17.59 -16.00
CA HIS A 229 -7.25 16.79 -14.79
C HIS A 229 -8.72 16.63 -14.38
N GLY A 230 -9.19 15.39 -14.18
CA GLY A 230 -10.55 15.15 -13.69
C GLY A 230 -10.75 15.29 -12.17
N LEU A 231 -9.66 15.16 -11.40
CA LEU A 231 -9.63 15.10 -9.92
C LEU A 231 -8.32 15.71 -9.38
N SER A 232 -8.22 15.96 -8.07
CA SER A 232 -7.04 16.56 -7.44
C SER A 232 -6.00 15.52 -6.98
N PHE A 233 -4.78 15.60 -7.52
CA PHE A 233 -3.66 14.69 -7.29
C PHE A 233 -2.32 15.43 -7.23
N ASN A 234 -1.39 14.94 -6.40
CA ASN A 234 0.04 15.23 -6.58
C ASN A 234 0.64 14.21 -7.53
N TYR A 235 1.55 14.65 -8.41
CA TYR A 235 2.44 13.78 -9.17
C TYR A 235 3.88 14.05 -8.72
N SER A 236 4.49 13.09 -8.03
CA SER A 236 5.89 13.14 -7.60
C SER A 236 6.79 12.63 -8.73
N LEU A 237 7.85 13.35 -9.06
CA LEU A 237 8.72 13.16 -10.22
C LEU A 237 10.20 13.18 -9.84
N MET A 238 11.01 12.38 -10.54
CA MET A 238 12.48 12.42 -10.56
C MET A 238 12.95 11.88 -11.92
N ASP A 239 13.90 12.52 -12.58
CA ASP A 239 14.50 12.02 -13.83
C ASP A 239 15.96 11.59 -13.69
N ALA A 240 16.53 11.04 -14.77
CA ALA A 240 17.91 10.56 -14.81
C ALA A 240 18.97 11.65 -14.62
N GLY A 241 18.60 12.94 -14.77
CA GLY A 241 19.45 14.08 -14.46
C GLY A 241 19.42 14.48 -12.98
N GLY A 242 18.64 13.79 -12.13
CA GLY A 242 18.42 14.15 -10.74
C GLY A 242 17.43 15.31 -10.54
N SER A 243 16.71 15.74 -11.58
CA SER A 243 15.73 16.82 -11.46
C SER A 243 14.42 16.28 -10.89
N ALA A 244 14.05 16.75 -9.69
CA ALA A 244 12.83 16.33 -9.00
C ALA A 244 11.80 17.44 -8.85
N ALA A 245 10.52 17.04 -8.88
CA ALA A 245 9.39 17.93 -8.67
C ALA A 245 8.18 17.22 -8.04
N VAL A 246 7.32 17.98 -7.36
CA VAL A 246 5.93 17.61 -7.05
C VAL A 246 5.00 18.53 -7.82
N VAL A 247 4.23 17.98 -8.74
CA VAL A 247 3.19 18.70 -9.47
C VAL A 247 1.87 18.56 -8.74
N GLU A 248 1.41 19.66 -8.16
CA GLU A 248 0.15 19.81 -7.43
C GLU A 248 -0.95 20.19 -8.44
N ALA A 249 -1.72 19.19 -8.88
CA ALA A 249 -2.65 19.33 -9.99
C ALA A 249 -4.10 19.11 -9.54
N SER A 250 -4.94 20.10 -9.84
CA SER A 250 -6.39 20.07 -9.63
C SER A 250 -7.11 20.35 -10.94
N PRO A 251 -8.43 20.13 -11.03
CA PRO A 251 -9.22 20.51 -12.21
C PRO A 251 -9.38 22.02 -12.42
N ALA A 252 -8.76 22.85 -11.58
CA ALA A 252 -8.77 24.31 -11.68
C ALA A 252 -7.38 24.90 -11.98
N ALA A 253 -6.31 24.32 -11.43
CA ALA A 253 -4.95 24.84 -11.57
C ALA A 253 -3.88 23.74 -11.39
N VAL A 254 -2.68 24.03 -11.88
CA VAL A 254 -1.48 23.19 -11.72
C VAL A 254 -0.35 24.05 -11.15
N VAL A 255 0.16 23.69 -9.98
CA VAL A 255 1.31 24.31 -9.32
C VAL A 255 2.45 23.29 -9.26
N VAL A 256 3.70 23.75 -9.28
CA VAL A 256 4.88 22.89 -9.26
C VAL A 256 5.76 23.29 -8.08
N ARG A 257 6.22 22.31 -7.31
CA ARG A 257 7.28 22.45 -6.31
C ARG A 257 8.51 21.71 -6.81
N GLU A 258 9.56 22.43 -7.14
CA GLU A 258 10.83 21.88 -7.62
C GLU A 258 11.88 21.91 -6.50
N GLY A 259 12.86 21.00 -6.53
CA GLY A 259 13.94 20.97 -5.54
C GLY A 259 14.66 19.63 -5.48
N GLY A 260 15.92 19.63 -5.02
CA GLY A 260 16.75 18.43 -4.93
C GLY A 260 16.42 17.49 -3.75
N GLN A 261 15.53 17.91 -2.84
CA GLN A 261 15.09 17.15 -1.66
C GLN A 261 13.60 17.40 -1.44
N LEU A 262 12.75 16.42 -1.74
CA LEU A 262 11.29 16.59 -1.72
C LEU A 262 10.59 15.39 -1.05
N GLY A 263 9.80 15.69 -0.02
CA GLY A 263 8.74 14.82 0.47
C GLY A 263 7.43 15.03 -0.30
N CYS A 264 6.70 13.94 -0.56
CA CYS A 264 5.37 13.99 -1.16
C CYS A 264 4.40 13.04 -0.45
N SER A 265 3.22 13.55 -0.12
CA SER A 265 2.10 12.75 0.40
C SER A 265 0.79 13.14 -0.30
N ASN A 266 -0.36 12.98 0.38
CA ASN A 266 -1.71 13.07 -0.15
C ASN A 266 -2.43 14.39 0.16
N HIS A 267 -1.71 15.52 0.17
CA HIS A 267 -2.27 16.87 0.24
C HIS A 267 -1.37 17.85 -0.53
N PHE A 268 -1.96 18.96 -1.00
CA PHE A 268 -1.26 20.11 -1.57
C PHE A 268 -0.59 20.92 -0.46
N LEU A 269 0.64 21.36 -0.70
CA LEU A 269 1.36 22.31 0.15
C LEU A 269 1.23 23.74 -0.35
N SER A 270 1.06 23.94 -1.66
CA SER A 270 0.89 25.28 -2.25
C SER A 270 -0.28 26.02 -1.61
N PRO A 271 -0.06 27.21 -0.98
CA PRO A 271 -1.14 27.98 -0.37
C PRO A 271 -2.33 28.24 -1.31
N ALA A 272 -2.05 28.43 -2.60
CA ALA A 272 -3.06 28.65 -3.65
C ALA A 272 -3.97 27.43 -3.92
N GLN A 273 -3.59 26.21 -3.51
CA GLN A 273 -4.37 25.00 -3.70
C GLN A 273 -4.83 24.32 -2.41
N GLN A 274 -4.39 24.76 -1.22
CA GLN A 274 -4.72 24.10 0.05
C GLN A 274 -6.24 23.96 0.30
N ALA A 275 -7.07 24.86 -0.23
CA ALA A 275 -8.54 24.77 -0.16
C ALA A 275 -9.14 23.51 -0.84
N PHE A 276 -8.41 22.85 -1.74
CA PHE A 276 -8.84 21.58 -2.36
C PHE A 276 -8.49 20.35 -1.51
N ASN A 277 -7.73 20.50 -0.41
CA ASN A 277 -7.35 19.37 0.44
C ASN A 277 -8.55 18.77 1.17
N ARG A 278 -8.69 17.44 1.12
CA ARG A 278 -9.60 16.71 2.02
C ARG A 278 -8.98 16.58 3.40
N ARG A 279 -9.81 16.38 4.43
CA ARG A 279 -9.33 15.97 5.76
C ARG A 279 -8.59 14.63 5.65
N ASN A 280 -7.27 14.65 5.87
CA ASN A 280 -6.41 13.47 5.78
C ASN A 280 -5.25 13.53 6.81
N PRO A 281 -5.51 13.36 8.12
CA PRO A 281 -4.50 13.51 9.18
C PRO A 281 -3.28 12.61 8.97
N GLY A 282 -3.49 11.39 8.45
CA GLY A 282 -2.42 10.47 8.12
C GLY A 282 -1.49 10.94 6.98
N SER A 283 -1.85 11.99 6.24
CA SER A 283 -0.94 12.63 5.28
C SER A 283 -0.01 13.63 5.96
N TYR A 284 -0.57 14.53 6.77
CA TYR A 284 0.18 15.52 7.53
C TYR A 284 1.17 14.86 8.49
N ARG A 285 0.76 13.77 9.15
CA ARG A 285 1.65 12.98 10.04
C ARG A 285 2.85 12.36 9.32
N ARG A 286 2.69 11.96 8.04
CA ARG A 286 3.76 11.27 7.30
C ARG A 286 4.76 12.21 6.66
N LEU A 287 4.34 13.41 6.27
CA LEU A 287 5.17 14.33 5.49
C LEU A 287 6.50 14.70 6.19
N PRO A 288 6.55 15.06 7.50
CA PRO A 288 7.82 15.39 8.15
C PRO A 288 8.85 14.25 8.15
N ALA A 289 8.39 13.00 8.21
CA ALA A 289 9.28 11.85 8.11
C ALA A 289 9.84 11.68 6.68
N LEU A 290 9.03 11.96 5.65
CA LEU A 290 9.47 11.92 4.24
C LEU A 290 10.45 13.06 3.92
N GLU A 291 10.20 14.25 4.46
CA GLU A 291 11.10 15.40 4.34
C GLU A 291 12.43 15.14 5.06
N LYS A 292 12.40 14.51 6.24
CA LYS A 292 13.60 14.04 6.94
C LYS A 292 14.38 13.00 6.10
N PHE A 293 13.72 11.99 5.55
CA PHE A 293 14.38 11.01 4.67
C PHE A 293 14.98 11.66 3.41
N ALA A 294 14.35 12.73 2.90
CA ALA A 294 14.89 13.51 1.80
C ALA A 294 16.15 14.29 2.21
N SER A 295 16.15 14.96 3.36
CA SER A 295 17.29 15.76 3.83
C SER A 295 18.49 14.90 4.26
N GLU A 296 18.23 13.70 4.78
CA GLU A 296 19.25 12.69 5.12
C GLU A 296 19.98 12.09 3.90
N GLN A 297 19.48 12.29 2.68
CA GLN A 297 20.12 11.84 1.42
C GLN A 297 20.52 10.34 1.46
N LEU A 298 19.60 9.51 1.97
CA LEU A 298 19.82 8.09 2.21
C LEU A 298 20.22 7.33 0.94
N ALA A 299 21.21 6.44 1.04
CA ALA A 299 21.52 5.45 0.00
C ALA A 299 20.30 4.55 -0.31
N ALA A 300 20.27 3.93 -1.49
CA ALA A 300 19.08 3.25 -2.01
C ALA A 300 18.53 2.14 -1.08
N ASP A 301 19.40 1.31 -0.50
CA ASP A 301 19.03 0.28 0.48
C ASP A 301 18.44 0.88 1.78
N ARG A 302 19.02 2.00 2.24
CA ARG A 302 18.59 2.73 3.44
C ARG A 302 17.27 3.44 3.21
N LEU A 303 17.06 4.05 2.04
CA LEU A 303 15.80 4.64 1.63
C LEU A 303 14.71 3.58 1.48
N PHE A 304 15.04 2.44 0.84
CA PHE A 304 14.13 1.32 0.71
C PHE A 304 13.69 0.81 2.08
N LYS A 305 14.64 0.60 3.02
CA LYS A 305 14.30 0.23 4.39
C LYS A 305 13.46 1.29 5.11
N ALA A 306 13.83 2.57 5.03
CA ALA A 306 13.09 3.66 5.66
C ALA A 306 11.62 3.76 5.20
N LEU A 307 11.33 3.36 3.96
CA LEU A 307 9.98 3.26 3.41
C LEU A 307 9.28 1.93 3.73
N ASN A 308 9.97 0.80 3.62
CA ASN A 308 9.37 -0.54 3.63
C ASN A 308 9.32 -1.22 5.02
N ASP A 309 10.14 -0.78 5.98
CA ASP A 309 10.13 -1.28 7.36
C ASP A 309 8.74 -1.11 7.97
N SER A 310 8.17 -2.19 8.50
CA SER A 310 6.79 -2.20 8.99
C SER A 310 6.61 -1.42 10.29
N LEU A 311 7.68 -0.96 10.94
CA LEU A 311 7.64 0.00 12.06
C LEU A 311 7.84 1.45 11.60
N SER A 312 8.08 1.70 10.31
CA SER A 312 8.26 3.04 9.75
C SER A 312 7.01 3.90 9.93
N PRO A 313 7.14 5.19 10.31
CA PRO A 313 6.00 6.11 10.44
C PRO A 313 5.24 6.36 9.12
N VAL A 314 5.82 5.98 7.97
CA VAL A 314 5.24 6.15 6.64
C VAL A 314 4.68 4.87 6.01
N PHE A 315 4.68 3.76 6.76
CA PHE A 315 4.08 2.49 6.40
C PHE A 315 2.61 2.41 6.90
N ASP A 316 1.67 2.01 6.04
CA ASP A 316 0.24 1.97 6.37
C ASP A 316 -0.24 0.54 6.69
N HIS A 317 -0.79 0.39 7.91
CA HIS A 317 -1.30 -0.86 8.47
C HIS A 317 -2.83 -1.02 8.43
N ARG A 318 -3.56 -0.05 7.88
CA ARG A 318 -5.03 0.02 7.97
C ARG A 318 -5.76 -0.93 7.00
N TYR A 319 -5.18 -2.08 6.65
CA TYR A 319 -5.70 -3.01 5.64
C TYR A 319 -7.17 -3.38 5.89
N SER A 320 -7.53 -3.63 7.15
CA SER A 320 -8.90 -3.92 7.61
C SER A 320 -9.91 -2.77 7.42
N ALA A 321 -9.42 -1.53 7.24
CA ALA A 321 -10.20 -0.33 6.93
C ALA A 321 -10.05 0.12 5.46
N GLY A 322 -9.43 -0.70 4.61
CA GLY A 322 -9.37 -0.48 3.15
C GLY A 322 -8.16 0.31 2.64
N SER A 323 -7.10 0.49 3.43
CA SER A 323 -5.83 1.11 2.99
C SER A 323 -4.64 0.46 3.68
N GLY A 324 -3.62 0.01 2.96
CA GLY A 324 -2.36 -0.40 3.57
C GLY A 324 -1.28 -0.54 2.51
N THR A 325 0.00 -0.45 2.90
CA THR A 325 1.13 -0.43 1.97
C THR A 325 1.22 -1.75 1.20
N LEU A 326 0.96 -1.69 -0.11
CA LEU A 326 0.90 -2.88 -0.96
C LEU A 326 2.24 -3.21 -1.58
N HIS A 327 2.99 -2.16 -1.96
CA HIS A 327 4.33 -2.26 -2.49
C HIS A 327 5.15 -1.00 -2.17
N THR A 328 6.46 -1.18 -2.17
CA THR A 328 7.46 -0.12 -2.12
C THR A 328 8.33 -0.22 -3.36
N ILE A 329 8.63 0.90 -4.00
CA ILE A 329 9.68 1.01 -5.03
C ILE A 329 10.76 1.99 -4.60
N VAL A 330 12.01 1.70 -4.92
CA VAL A 330 13.11 2.67 -4.95
C VAL A 330 13.81 2.54 -6.30
N CYS A 331 13.76 3.61 -7.10
CA CYS A 331 14.41 3.67 -8.40
C CYS A 331 15.73 4.43 -8.30
N THR A 332 16.70 3.99 -9.11
CA THR A 332 17.92 4.74 -9.45
C THR A 332 17.80 5.18 -10.93
N PRO A 333 17.10 6.31 -11.21
CA PRO A 333 16.89 6.90 -12.53
C PRO A 333 18.05 6.78 -13.53
N ALA A 334 19.25 7.27 -13.16
CA ALA A 334 20.41 7.32 -14.06
C ALA A 334 20.81 5.93 -14.60
N GLU A 335 20.76 4.92 -13.72
CA GLU A 335 21.11 3.52 -14.02
C GLU A 335 19.95 2.72 -14.65
N ARG A 336 18.72 3.27 -14.65
CA ARG A 336 17.49 2.54 -14.96
C ARG A 336 17.35 1.25 -14.15
N ARG A 337 17.59 1.34 -12.83
CA ARG A 337 17.37 0.25 -11.86
C ARG A 337 16.19 0.53 -10.94
N ILE A 338 15.50 -0.54 -10.51
CA ILE A 338 14.40 -0.47 -9.54
C ILE A 338 14.55 -1.58 -8.49
N GLN A 339 14.53 -1.21 -7.22
CA GLN A 339 14.31 -2.11 -6.08
C GLN A 339 12.82 -2.15 -5.75
N ILE A 340 12.24 -3.34 -5.57
CA ILE A 340 10.80 -3.52 -5.34
C ILE A 340 10.55 -4.46 -4.16
N GLY A 341 9.67 -4.02 -3.24
CA GLY A 341 9.13 -4.81 -2.14
C GLY A 341 7.62 -4.98 -2.24
N VAL A 342 7.11 -6.11 -1.77
CA VAL A 342 5.66 -6.40 -1.68
C VAL A 342 5.27 -6.50 -0.21
N GLY A 343 4.32 -5.68 0.24
CA GLY A 343 4.03 -5.53 1.66
C GLY A 343 5.16 -4.84 2.42
N GLY A 344 5.44 -5.28 3.65
CA GLY A 344 6.48 -4.71 4.53
C GLY A 344 7.57 -5.71 4.91
N ASP A 345 8.69 -5.18 5.41
CA ASP A 345 9.91 -5.94 5.77
C ASP A 345 10.42 -6.86 4.65
N ALA A 346 10.19 -6.48 3.40
CA ALA A 346 10.59 -7.25 2.23
C ALA A 346 12.10 -7.13 1.99
N THR A 347 12.73 -8.24 1.61
CA THR A 347 14.01 -8.17 0.89
C THR A 347 13.71 -7.63 -0.52
N PRO A 348 14.32 -6.52 -0.96
CA PRO A 348 14.04 -5.94 -2.26
C PRO A 348 14.45 -6.87 -3.40
N SER A 349 13.55 -7.08 -4.35
CA SER A 349 13.91 -7.61 -5.67
C SER A 349 14.49 -6.49 -6.53
N SER A 350 15.65 -6.70 -7.15
CA SER A 350 16.31 -5.70 -8.00
C SER A 350 16.05 -6.00 -9.48
N ILE A 351 15.63 -4.97 -10.23
CA ILE A 351 15.33 -5.05 -11.66
C ILE A 351 16.28 -4.12 -12.44
N ASP A 352 16.97 -4.69 -13.42
CA ASP A 352 17.75 -3.95 -14.43
C ASP A 352 16.85 -3.60 -15.62
N PHE A 353 16.08 -2.51 -15.49
CA PHE A 353 15.15 -2.10 -16.54
C PHE A 353 15.88 -1.62 -17.79
N GLY A 354 17.08 -1.03 -17.65
CA GLY A 354 17.92 -0.68 -18.81
C GLY A 354 18.30 -1.88 -19.67
N SER A 355 18.64 -3.02 -19.05
CA SER A 355 18.90 -4.27 -19.77
C SER A 355 17.63 -4.87 -20.36
N TRP A 356 16.48 -4.68 -19.71
CA TRP A 356 15.18 -5.06 -20.27
C TRP A 356 14.82 -4.29 -21.53
N VAL A 357 15.02 -2.96 -21.55
CA VAL A 357 14.80 -2.11 -22.73
C VAL A 357 15.66 -2.59 -23.92
N ARG A 358 16.88 -3.08 -23.66
CA ARG A 358 17.79 -3.71 -24.64
C ARG A 358 17.43 -5.16 -25.02
N GLY A 359 16.25 -5.65 -24.67
CA GLY A 359 15.72 -6.95 -25.11
C GLY A 359 16.07 -8.14 -24.21
N ARG A 360 16.69 -7.95 -23.04
CA ARG A 360 16.80 -9.03 -22.03
C ARG A 360 15.45 -9.23 -21.33
N PRO A 361 15.13 -10.44 -20.82
CA PRO A 361 13.98 -10.63 -19.94
C PRO A 361 14.23 -9.94 -18.58
N LEU A 362 13.17 -9.67 -17.80
CA LEU A 362 13.31 -9.16 -16.43
C LEU A 362 13.92 -10.22 -15.50
N GLY A 363 13.72 -11.51 -15.80
CA GLY A 363 14.25 -12.63 -15.02
C GLY A 363 13.38 -13.03 -13.81
N LEU A 364 12.15 -12.51 -13.71
CA LEU A 364 11.19 -12.87 -12.67
C LEU A 364 9.75 -12.95 -13.23
N GLU A 365 9.02 -14.00 -12.87
CA GLU A 365 7.59 -14.18 -13.21
C GLU A 365 6.65 -13.53 -12.18
N ALA A 366 7.15 -13.27 -10.98
CA ALA A 366 6.38 -12.73 -9.87
C ALA A 366 7.28 -12.15 -8.78
N LEU A 367 6.69 -11.25 -7.99
CA LEU A 367 7.18 -10.80 -6.71
C LEU A 367 6.35 -11.44 -5.59
N THR A 368 6.96 -11.71 -4.44
CA THR A 368 6.29 -12.25 -3.25
C THR A 368 6.68 -11.46 -2.00
N GLY A 369 5.75 -11.33 -1.05
CA GLY A 369 6.02 -10.68 0.23
C GLY A 369 4.87 -10.81 1.22
N GLN A 370 4.90 -10.01 2.28
CA GLN A 370 3.99 -10.09 3.42
C GLN A 370 3.31 -8.74 3.65
N LEU A 371 2.00 -8.66 3.37
CA LEU A 371 1.22 -7.46 3.72
C LEU A 371 1.28 -7.24 5.23
N GLY A 372 1.51 -5.99 5.65
CA GLY A 372 1.71 -5.63 7.05
C GLY A 372 3.08 -6.01 7.65
N GLY A 373 3.97 -6.63 6.86
CA GLY A 373 5.28 -7.08 7.29
C GLY A 373 5.24 -8.00 8.50
N THR A 374 6.29 -7.95 9.31
CA THR A 374 6.47 -8.72 10.54
C THR A 374 5.77 -8.08 11.74
N ALA A 375 5.63 -6.74 11.78
CA ALA A 375 5.00 -6.04 12.90
C ALA A 375 3.49 -6.30 12.99
N LYS A 376 2.77 -6.33 11.86
CA LYS A 376 1.31 -6.60 11.82
C LYS A 376 0.91 -7.42 10.58
N PRO A 377 1.31 -8.71 10.49
CA PRO A 377 1.02 -9.55 9.33
C PRO A 377 -0.48 -9.58 8.98
N PHE A 378 -0.82 -9.36 7.71
CA PHE A 378 -2.19 -9.32 7.20
C PHE A 378 -2.43 -10.41 6.16
N ASP A 379 -3.42 -11.28 6.39
CA ASP A 379 -3.93 -12.24 5.40
C ASP A 379 -5.27 -11.75 4.79
N PRO A 380 -5.32 -11.40 3.49
CA PRO A 380 -6.56 -10.99 2.83
C PRO A 380 -7.54 -12.16 2.58
N GLY A 381 -7.05 -13.39 2.59
CA GLY A 381 -7.82 -14.63 2.46
C GLY A 381 -8.17 -15.27 3.81
N GLY A 382 -7.59 -14.80 4.90
CA GLY A 382 -7.95 -15.20 6.25
C GLY A 382 -9.44 -14.94 6.50
N ARG A 383 -10.20 -15.99 6.82
CA ARG A 383 -11.51 -15.79 7.47
C ARG A 383 -11.25 -14.91 8.68
N ARG A 384 -11.97 -13.78 8.81
CA ARG A 384 -12.02 -13.07 10.09
C ARG A 384 -12.41 -14.10 11.13
N VAL A 385 -11.48 -14.44 12.03
CA VAL A 385 -11.84 -15.03 13.32
C VAL A 385 -12.45 -13.86 14.09
N ILE A 386 -13.71 -13.57 13.76
CA ILE A 386 -14.61 -12.95 14.72
C ILE A 386 -14.76 -14.02 15.79
N ALA A 387 -13.86 -13.99 16.77
CA ALA A 387 -14.19 -14.51 18.08
C ALA A 387 -15.47 -13.76 18.46
N LYS A 388 -16.62 -14.43 18.35
CA LYS A 388 -17.85 -13.92 18.95
C LYS A 388 -17.47 -13.70 20.40
N SER A 389 -17.45 -12.44 20.84
CA SER A 389 -17.47 -12.11 22.25
C SER A 389 -18.83 -12.56 22.78
N GLY A 390 -18.93 -13.85 23.11
CA GLY A 390 -20.01 -14.35 23.95
C GLY A 390 -20.01 -13.50 25.21
N GLY A 391 -21.18 -12.98 25.56
CA GLY A 391 -21.31 -12.23 26.81
C GLY A 391 -21.01 -13.12 28.02
N GLY A 392 -20.57 -12.52 29.11
CA GLY A 392 -20.56 -13.17 30.42
C GLY A 392 -19.31 -13.96 30.79
N ALA A 393 -18.15 -13.28 30.86
CA ALA A 393 -17.14 -13.53 31.91
C ALA A 393 -16.15 -12.35 31.97
N GLY A 394 -15.79 -11.90 33.17
CA GLY A 394 -14.72 -10.92 33.35
C GLY A 394 -13.37 -11.54 32.97
N LYS A 395 -12.53 -10.80 32.24
CA LYS A 395 -11.16 -11.25 31.93
C LYS A 395 -10.25 -10.96 33.13
N VAL A 396 -9.82 -12.01 33.81
CA VAL A 396 -8.85 -11.92 34.92
C VAL A 396 -7.49 -12.41 34.42
N PHE A 397 -6.46 -11.61 34.61
CA PHE A 397 -5.07 -11.95 34.28
C PHE A 397 -4.28 -12.04 35.58
N ILE A 398 -3.63 -13.17 35.86
CA ILE A 398 -2.86 -13.42 37.08
C ILE A 398 -1.48 -13.93 36.68
N GLY A 399 -0.42 -13.29 37.16
CA GLY A 399 0.97 -13.68 36.86
C GLY A 399 1.34 -13.68 35.37
N THR A 400 0.54 -13.05 34.51
CA THR A 400 0.70 -13.08 33.05
C THR A 400 1.45 -11.83 32.58
N PRO A 401 2.63 -11.95 31.94
CA PRO A 401 3.27 -10.81 31.27
C PRO A 401 2.40 -10.32 30.10
N LEU A 402 2.24 -9.01 29.98
CA LEU A 402 1.45 -8.35 28.93
C LEU A 402 2.33 -7.51 27.99
N ASP A 403 3.58 -7.94 27.82
CA ASP A 403 4.58 -7.23 27.04
C ASP A 403 4.14 -7.12 25.57
N ASN A 404 4.26 -5.91 25.00
CA ASN A 404 3.77 -5.56 23.66
C ASN A 404 2.24 -5.71 23.44
N ALA A 405 1.43 -5.84 24.51
CA ALA A 405 -0.02 -5.89 24.38
C ALA A 405 -0.61 -4.55 23.88
N LEU A 406 -1.42 -4.61 22.81
CA LEU A 406 -2.12 -3.46 22.26
C LEU A 406 -3.60 -3.47 22.69
N PHE A 407 -3.96 -2.53 23.56
CA PHE A 407 -5.34 -2.29 23.99
C PHE A 407 -5.99 -1.27 23.05
N LYS A 408 -7.05 -1.68 22.35
CA LYS A 408 -7.75 -0.84 21.36
C LYS A 408 -9.25 -1.12 21.34
N ASP A 409 -10.05 -0.06 21.19
CA ASP A 409 -11.51 -0.08 21.02
C ASP A 409 -12.23 -0.86 22.16
N LEU A 410 -11.83 -0.61 23.42
CA LEU A 410 -12.35 -1.30 24.61
C LEU A 410 -12.59 -0.35 25.80
N THR A 411 -13.53 -0.73 26.67
CA THR A 411 -13.93 0.03 27.86
C THR A 411 -13.37 -0.61 29.13
N LEU A 412 -12.70 0.17 29.98
CA LEU A 412 -12.12 -0.26 31.27
C LEU A 412 -12.95 0.21 32.49
N ALA A 413 -14.26 0.36 32.33
CA ALA A 413 -15.15 0.77 33.42
C ALA A 413 -15.09 -0.26 34.57
N ASN A 414 -14.88 0.23 35.79
CA ASN A 414 -14.72 -0.57 37.01
C ASN A 414 -13.51 -1.54 36.99
N ALA A 415 -12.51 -1.32 36.14
CA ALA A 415 -11.25 -2.06 36.21
C ALA A 415 -10.42 -1.63 37.44
N SER A 416 -9.84 -2.60 38.13
CA SER A 416 -8.92 -2.37 39.26
C SER A 416 -7.51 -2.81 38.90
N PHE A 417 -6.53 -1.98 39.19
CA PHE A 417 -5.11 -2.24 38.95
C PHE A 417 -4.37 -2.21 40.29
N ALA A 418 -3.86 -3.36 40.72
CA ALA A 418 -3.07 -3.50 41.94
C ALA A 418 -1.76 -4.21 41.60
N ASN A 419 -0.64 -3.68 42.12
CA ASN A 419 0.72 -4.21 41.90
C ASN A 419 1.14 -4.36 40.42
N VAL A 420 0.71 -3.43 39.56
CA VAL A 420 1.12 -3.37 38.14
C VAL A 420 2.23 -2.35 37.96
N SER A 421 3.35 -2.75 37.35
CA SER A 421 4.42 -1.82 36.95
C SER A 421 4.10 -1.18 35.60
N LEU A 422 4.24 0.15 35.52
CA LEU A 422 4.10 0.95 34.28
C LEU A 422 5.42 1.61 33.88
N ALA A 423 6.56 1.14 34.41
CA ALA A 423 7.88 1.68 34.09
C ALA A 423 8.18 1.53 32.59
N GLY A 424 8.49 2.65 31.92
CA GLY A 424 8.73 2.68 30.47
C GLY A 424 7.46 2.69 29.59
N ALA A 425 6.25 2.69 30.17
CA ALA A 425 5.02 2.80 29.40
C ALA A 425 4.91 4.18 28.73
N ARG A 426 4.64 4.20 27.42
CA ARG A 426 4.40 5.42 26.63
C ARG A 426 2.91 5.57 26.36
N PHE A 427 2.33 6.64 26.88
CA PHE A 427 0.97 7.08 26.58
C PHE A 427 1.04 8.15 25.48
N ASP A 428 0.33 7.94 24.38
CA ASP A 428 0.38 8.76 23.17
C ASP A 428 -1.04 8.84 22.60
N ASP A 429 -1.53 10.05 22.31
CA ASP A 429 -2.93 10.33 21.90
C ASP A 429 -4.01 9.80 22.88
N ILE A 430 -3.70 9.76 24.19
CA ILE A 430 -4.68 9.51 25.26
C ILE A 430 -5.32 10.82 25.70
N ASP A 431 -6.64 10.94 25.53
CA ASP A 431 -7.41 12.05 26.07
C ASP A 431 -7.69 11.83 27.58
N PHE A 432 -7.06 12.65 28.41
CA PHE A 432 -7.30 12.72 29.86
C PHE A 432 -8.27 13.84 30.25
N SER A 433 -8.89 14.56 29.31
CA SER A 433 -9.84 15.63 29.65
C SER A 433 -11.00 15.11 30.50
N ASN A 434 -11.39 15.89 31.52
CA ASN A 434 -12.32 15.49 32.58
C ASN A 434 -11.88 14.31 33.49
N THR A 435 -10.61 13.87 33.44
CA THR A 435 -10.06 12.93 34.42
C THR A 435 -9.83 13.65 35.75
N VAL A 436 -10.72 13.45 36.71
CA VAL A 436 -10.59 14.03 38.07
C VAL A 436 -9.91 13.03 38.99
N ILE A 437 -8.65 13.30 39.37
CA ILE A 437 -8.03 12.67 40.54
C ILE A 437 -8.64 13.36 41.78
N THR A 438 -9.55 12.67 42.46
CA THR A 438 -10.31 13.26 43.58
C THR A 438 -9.49 13.27 44.88
N SER A 439 -9.95 14.05 45.86
CA SER A 439 -9.31 14.22 47.18
C SER A 439 -9.18 12.96 48.03
N ASN A 440 -9.74 11.83 47.59
CA ASN A 440 -9.74 10.57 48.34
C ASN A 440 -8.59 9.63 47.95
N CYS A 441 -7.70 10.04 47.05
CA CYS A 441 -6.46 9.32 46.76
C CYS A 441 -5.45 9.48 47.90
N ASN A 442 -4.83 8.38 48.33
CA ASN A 442 -3.78 8.41 49.34
C ASN A 442 -2.43 8.78 48.70
N PHE A 443 -1.97 10.02 48.93
CA PHE A 443 -0.69 10.53 48.42
C PHE A 443 0.50 10.34 49.37
N ASN A 444 0.35 9.58 50.47
CA ASN A 444 1.46 9.33 51.40
C ASN A 444 2.61 8.59 50.71
N GLY A 445 3.82 9.16 50.75
CA GLY A 445 5.03 8.60 50.14
C GLY A 445 5.20 8.90 48.64
N MET A 446 4.23 9.52 47.97
CA MET A 446 4.38 9.91 46.56
C MET A 446 5.29 11.14 46.43
N GLN A 447 6.32 11.05 45.59
CA GLN A 447 7.25 12.14 45.29
C GLN A 447 7.30 12.46 43.79
N ILE A 448 7.56 13.72 43.44
CA ILE A 448 7.91 14.18 42.09
C ILE A 448 9.27 14.88 42.20
N ALA A 449 10.27 14.39 41.47
CA ALA A 449 11.65 14.89 41.53
C ALA A 449 12.24 14.99 42.96
N GLY A 450 11.89 14.05 43.85
CA GLY A 450 12.31 14.01 45.25
C GLY A 450 11.47 14.85 46.22
N VAL A 451 10.56 15.69 45.73
CA VAL A 451 9.66 16.52 46.55
C VAL A 451 8.35 15.78 46.80
N GLY A 452 7.84 15.77 48.04
CA GLY A 452 6.59 15.12 48.37
C GLY A 452 5.41 15.78 47.65
N VAL A 453 4.54 14.99 47.01
CA VAL A 453 3.33 15.52 46.35
C VAL A 453 2.39 16.21 47.35
N LYS A 454 2.39 15.74 48.60
CA LYS A 454 1.71 16.41 49.72
C LYS A 454 2.25 17.82 50.01
N GLU A 455 3.55 18.03 49.85
CA GLU A 455 4.23 19.31 50.07
C GLU A 455 3.95 20.27 48.89
N LEU A 456 4.02 19.78 47.65
CA LEU A 456 3.61 20.50 46.44
C LEU A 456 2.16 20.99 46.52
N LEU A 457 1.23 20.12 46.92
CA LEU A 457 -0.18 20.48 47.09
C LEU A 457 -0.39 21.48 48.25
N ALA A 458 0.38 21.38 49.34
CA ALA A 458 0.33 22.33 50.44
C ALA A 458 0.87 23.73 50.06
N VAL A 459 1.93 23.80 49.24
CA VAL A 459 2.46 25.06 48.69
C VAL A 459 1.44 25.69 47.73
N TYR A 460 0.88 24.92 46.80
CA TYR A 460 -0.15 25.40 45.86
C TYR A 460 -1.40 25.91 46.58
N ALA A 461 -1.86 25.21 47.63
CA ALA A 461 -3.00 25.62 48.45
C ALA A 461 -2.76 26.90 49.26
N ARG A 462 -1.50 27.23 49.60
CA ARG A 462 -1.13 28.51 50.23
C ARG A 462 -1.11 29.64 49.20
N HIS A 463 -0.50 29.42 48.02
CA HIS A 463 -0.46 30.42 46.94
C HIS A 463 -1.86 30.88 46.51
N ARG A 464 -2.77 29.93 46.27
CA ARG A 464 -4.17 30.27 45.89
C ARG A 464 -4.97 31.04 46.94
N ARG A 465 -4.56 31.00 48.22
CA ARG A 465 -5.18 31.81 49.28
C ARG A 465 -4.57 33.21 49.41
N GLY A 466 -3.34 33.41 48.93
CA GLY A 466 -2.70 34.73 48.86
C GLY A 466 -3.08 35.52 47.60
N GLU A 467 -3.44 34.84 46.51
CA GLU A 467 -3.89 35.46 45.24
C GLU A 467 -5.40 35.80 45.21
N GLN A 468 -6.13 35.55 46.30
CA GLN A 468 -7.56 35.82 46.45
C GLN A 468 -7.88 36.69 47.69
N ALA A 469 -6.87 37.38 48.24
CA ALA A 469 -6.94 38.22 49.43
C ALA A 469 -6.50 39.66 49.11
#